data_AF-A0A099JH80-F1
#
_entry.id   AF-A0A099JH80-F1
#
_cell.length_a   1.000
_cell.length_b   1.000
_cell.length_c   1.000
_cell.angle_alpha   90.00
_cell.angle_beta   90.00
_cell.angle_gamma   90.00
#
_symmetry.space_group_name_H-M   'P 1'
#
loop_
_entity.id
_entity.type
_entity.pdbx_description
1 polymer ?
#
loop_
_entity_poly.entity_id
_entity_poly.type
_entity_poly.pdbx_seq_one_letter_code
_entity_poly.pdbx_strand_id
1 'polypeptide(L)'
;MSNPRYRPRAYAQIPVEFGKYEEISWLAPANVAEQDRLWAARWHHLYACRINKRLRESGQTVAQYAEMTGSRYDRLSKMLRGDVLIKFEDVAQAERLLGRILRATPRLTSNDDDF
;
A
#
# COMPACT_ATOMS: atom_id res chain seq x y z
N MET A 1 -4.35 22.48 20.56
CA MET A 1 -4.74 22.13 19.18
C MET A 1 -3.65 21.25 18.58
N SER A 2 -3.86 19.93 18.47
CA SER A 2 -2.88 19.03 17.84
C SER A 2 -3.29 18.83 16.38
N ASN A 3 -2.63 19.58 15.50
CA ASN A 3 -2.63 19.45 14.04
C ASN A 3 -2.31 17.99 13.60
N PRO A 4 -2.71 17.57 12.39
CA PRO A 4 -3.25 16.25 12.14
C PRO A 4 -2.17 15.17 12.23
N ARG A 5 -2.52 14.04 12.87
CA ARG A 5 -1.77 12.78 12.74
C ARG A 5 -1.46 12.55 11.26
N TYR A 6 -0.19 12.52 10.89
CA TYR A 6 0.28 12.27 9.52
C TYR A 6 -0.52 11.15 8.86
N ARG A 7 -1.22 11.47 7.76
CA ARG A 7 -2.01 10.52 6.95
C ARG A 7 -1.36 10.40 5.57
N PRO A 8 -0.73 9.26 5.25
CA PRO A 8 -0.09 9.02 3.96
C PRO A 8 -0.95 9.38 2.74
N ARG A 9 -2.24 9.04 2.77
CA ARG A 9 -3.16 9.36 1.66
C ARG A 9 -3.38 10.84 1.41
N ALA A 10 -3.08 11.71 2.39
CA ALA A 10 -3.23 13.15 2.23
C ALA A 10 -2.14 13.75 1.32
N TYR A 11 -1.09 12.99 0.98
CA TYR A 11 -0.06 13.39 0.03
C TYR A 11 -0.39 12.99 -1.43
N ALA A 12 -1.45 12.21 -1.65
CA ALA A 12 -1.96 11.91 -2.97
C ALA A 12 -2.84 13.05 -3.47
N GLN A 13 -2.77 13.37 -4.77
CA GLN A 13 -3.65 14.37 -5.39
C GLN A 13 -5.12 13.93 -5.33
N ILE A 14 -5.39 12.63 -5.47
CA ILE A 14 -6.72 12.02 -5.32
C ILE A 14 -6.65 10.98 -4.18
N PRO A 15 -7.00 11.33 -2.94
CA PRO A 15 -6.80 10.47 -1.77
C PRO A 15 -7.54 9.13 -1.77
N VAL A 16 -8.54 8.92 -2.64
CA VAL A 16 -9.32 7.67 -2.74
C VAL A 16 -8.65 6.60 -3.61
N GLU A 17 -7.61 6.97 -4.35
CA GLU A 17 -6.82 6.11 -5.22
C GLU A 17 -5.68 5.40 -4.48
N PHE A 18 -5.30 5.93 -3.31
CA PHE A 18 -4.23 5.40 -2.48
C PHE A 18 -4.44 3.91 -2.15
N GLY A 19 -3.40 3.11 -2.39
CA GLY A 19 -3.40 1.66 -2.19
C GLY A 19 -4.23 0.86 -3.20
N LYS A 20 -4.94 1.50 -4.14
CA LYS A 20 -5.79 0.82 -5.13
C LYS A 20 -5.15 0.72 -6.50
N TYR A 21 -4.60 1.84 -6.99
CA TYR A 21 -3.98 1.97 -8.31
C TYR A 21 -2.46 2.10 -8.14
N GLU A 22 -1.67 1.38 -8.94
CA GLU A 22 -0.21 1.40 -8.80
C GLU A 22 0.36 2.81 -9.07
N GLU A 23 -0.15 3.48 -10.10
CA GLU A 23 0.25 4.82 -10.52
C GLU A 23 -0.82 5.83 -10.13
N ILE A 24 -0.43 6.81 -9.31
CA ILE A 24 -1.28 7.94 -8.88
C ILE A 24 -0.46 9.23 -8.91
N SER A 25 -1.15 10.36 -8.98
CA SER A 25 -0.51 11.68 -8.85
C SER A 25 -0.33 12.10 -7.40
N TRP A 26 0.74 12.87 -7.15
CA TRP A 26 1.17 13.29 -5.81
C TRP A 26 1.15 14.81 -5.69
N LEU A 27 0.90 15.31 -4.48
CA LEU A 27 1.03 16.73 -4.18
C LEU A 27 2.52 17.14 -4.21
N ALA A 28 2.79 18.38 -4.59
CA ALA A 28 4.12 18.97 -4.49
C ALA A 28 4.43 19.29 -3.01
N PRO A 29 5.60 18.89 -2.48
CA PRO A 29 5.98 19.22 -1.11
C PRO A 29 6.39 20.70 -1.01
N ALA A 30 5.96 21.39 0.05
CA ALA A 30 6.32 22.79 0.27
C ALA A 30 7.72 22.98 0.88
N ASN A 31 8.28 21.93 1.50
CA ASN A 31 9.60 21.96 2.15
C ASN A 31 10.19 20.54 2.28
N VAL A 32 11.44 20.44 2.74
CA VAL A 32 12.19 19.18 2.89
C VAL A 32 11.48 18.18 3.81
N ALA A 33 10.91 18.63 4.93
CA ALA A 33 10.21 17.74 5.85
C ALA A 33 8.92 17.16 5.23
N GLU A 34 8.23 17.92 4.39
CA GLU A 34 7.10 17.42 3.60
C GLU A 34 7.55 16.48 2.48
N GLN A 35 8.72 16.71 1.90
CA GLN A 35 9.32 15.82 0.90
C GLN A 35 9.59 14.43 1.51
N ASP A 36 10.15 14.36 2.71
CA ASP A 36 10.37 13.09 3.42
C ASP A 36 9.05 12.36 3.70
N ARG A 37 8.03 13.10 4.15
CA ARG A 37 6.68 12.56 4.40
C ARG A 37 6.00 12.09 3.12
N LEU A 38 6.22 12.78 2.01
CA LEU A 38 5.76 12.37 0.68
C LEU A 38 6.42 11.05 0.28
N TRP A 39 7.75 10.92 0.43
CA TRP A 39 8.44 9.65 0.16
C TRP A 39 7.94 8.50 1.00
N ALA A 40 7.75 8.72 2.32
CA ALA A 40 7.15 7.73 3.20
C ALA A 40 5.72 7.34 2.76
N ALA A 41 4.92 8.31 2.26
CA ALA A 41 3.59 8.04 1.72
C ALA A 41 3.65 7.20 0.44
N ARG A 42 4.63 7.46 -0.44
CA ARG A 42 4.86 6.68 -1.67
C ARG A 42 5.23 5.23 -1.36
N TRP A 43 6.10 5.00 -0.38
CA TRP A 43 6.44 3.62 0.05
C TRP A 43 5.24 2.90 0.64
N HIS A 44 4.47 3.58 1.49
CA HIS A 44 3.25 2.98 2.02
C HIS A 44 2.26 2.63 0.89
N HIS A 45 2.01 3.56 -0.04
CA HIS A 45 1.16 3.30 -1.21
C HIS A 45 1.62 2.06 -1.99
N LEU A 46 2.92 1.96 -2.27
CA LEU A 46 3.50 0.80 -2.95
C LEU A 46 3.17 -0.51 -2.22
N TYR A 47 3.40 -0.58 -0.92
CA TYR A 47 3.11 -1.81 -0.15
C TYR A 47 1.60 -2.08 -0.06
N ALA A 48 0.77 -1.05 0.13
CA ALA A 48 -0.67 -1.20 0.15
C ALA A 48 -1.20 -1.76 -1.19
N CYS A 49 -0.70 -1.25 -2.32
CA CYS A 49 -1.01 -1.77 -3.65
C CYS A 49 -0.60 -3.24 -3.80
N ARG A 50 0.62 -3.60 -3.38
CA ARG A 50 1.10 -4.99 -3.45
C ARG A 50 0.25 -5.93 -2.59
N ILE A 51 -0.08 -5.54 -1.37
CA ILE A 51 -0.96 -6.32 -0.49
C ILE A 51 -2.33 -6.50 -1.15
N ASN A 52 -2.96 -5.42 -1.61
CA ASN A 52 -4.26 -5.49 -2.26
C ASN A 52 -4.25 -6.34 -3.53
N LYS A 53 -3.18 -6.27 -4.32
CA LYS A 53 -2.99 -7.11 -5.51
C LYS A 53 -2.90 -8.59 -5.13
N ARG A 54 -2.08 -8.94 -4.13
CA ARG A 54 -1.93 -10.33 -3.67
C ARG A 54 -3.19 -10.89 -3.04
N LEU A 55 -3.96 -10.07 -2.33
CA LEU A 55 -5.29 -10.47 -1.83
C LEU A 55 -6.22 -10.83 -2.99
N ARG A 56 -6.29 -9.98 -4.02
CA ARG A 56 -7.09 -10.27 -5.24
C ARG A 56 -6.62 -11.53 -5.95
N GLU A 57 -5.32 -11.68 -6.16
CA GLU A 57 -4.73 -12.86 -6.84
C GLU A 57 -4.92 -14.17 -6.06
N SER A 58 -5.07 -14.10 -4.74
CA SER A 58 -5.34 -15.27 -3.89
C SER A 58 -6.84 -15.50 -3.60
N GLY A 59 -7.73 -14.68 -4.16
CA GLY A 59 -9.17 -14.75 -3.89
C GLY A 59 -9.54 -14.40 -2.45
N GLN A 60 -8.65 -13.72 -1.71
CA GLN A 60 -8.85 -13.36 -0.32
C GLN A 60 -9.40 -11.94 -0.18
N THR A 61 -10.27 -11.77 0.82
CA THR A 61 -10.76 -10.46 1.23
C THR A 61 -9.89 -9.86 2.34
N VAL A 62 -9.99 -8.55 2.54
CA VAL A 62 -9.34 -7.86 3.67
C VAL A 62 -9.85 -8.39 5.02
N ALA A 63 -11.10 -8.88 5.09
CA ALA A 63 -11.66 -9.51 6.28
C ALA A 63 -10.97 -10.83 6.63
N GLN A 64 -10.84 -11.72 5.64
CA GLN A 64 -10.10 -12.99 5.82
C GLN A 64 -8.63 -12.73 6.16
N TYR A 65 -8.01 -11.72 5.53
CA TYR A 65 -6.64 -11.33 5.88
C TYR A 65 -6.52 -10.83 7.32
N ALA A 66 -7.53 -10.10 7.83
CA ALA A 66 -7.56 -9.68 9.23
C ALA A 66 -7.62 -10.87 10.19
N GLU A 67 -8.41 -11.89 9.87
CA GLU A 67 -8.48 -13.13 10.66
C GLU A 67 -7.14 -13.87 10.65
N MET A 68 -6.50 -14.03 9.49
CA MET A 68 -5.19 -14.69 9.36
C MET A 68 -4.07 -13.99 10.14
N THR A 69 -4.17 -12.67 10.26
CA THR A 69 -3.15 -11.84 10.93
C THR A 69 -3.42 -11.65 12.42
N GLY A 70 -4.58 -12.06 12.92
CA GLY A 70 -5.05 -11.72 14.28
C GLY A 70 -5.28 -10.22 14.48
N SER A 71 -5.36 -9.45 13.40
CA SER A 71 -5.53 -7.99 13.44
C SER A 71 -6.99 -7.60 13.31
N ARG A 72 -7.31 -6.38 13.76
CA ARG A 72 -8.66 -5.82 13.58
C ARG A 72 -8.87 -5.38 12.12
N TYR A 73 -9.94 -5.84 11.50
CA TYR A 73 -10.33 -5.47 10.14
C TYR A 73 -10.34 -3.96 9.90
N ASP A 74 -10.94 -3.18 10.80
CA ASP A 74 -11.02 -1.72 10.70
C ASP A 74 -9.62 -1.07 10.59
N ARG A 75 -8.65 -1.56 11.38
CA ARG A 75 -7.28 -1.05 11.35
C ARG A 75 -6.57 -1.37 10.04
N LEU A 76 -6.72 -2.60 9.54
CA LEU A 76 -6.15 -3.00 8.25
C LEU A 76 -6.79 -2.25 7.08
N SER A 77 -8.11 -2.09 7.09
CA SER A 77 -8.83 -1.32 6.06
C SER A 77 -8.43 0.15 6.04
N LYS A 78 -8.21 0.77 7.21
CA LYS A 78 -7.67 2.14 7.31
C LYS A 78 -6.20 2.23 6.90
N MET A 79 -5.41 1.22 7.25
CA MET A 79 -4.00 1.14 6.86
C MET A 79 -3.86 1.07 5.34
N LEU A 80 -4.53 0.12 4.69
CA LEU A 80 -4.46 -0.07 3.24
C LEU A 80 -4.97 1.13 2.43
N ARG A 81 -5.81 1.99 3.02
CA ARG A 81 -6.29 3.25 2.43
C ARG A 81 -5.44 4.47 2.81
N GLY A 82 -4.40 4.30 3.62
CA GLY A 82 -3.49 5.36 4.02
C GLY A 82 -4.01 6.31 5.11
N ASP A 83 -5.03 5.92 5.87
CA ASP A 83 -5.53 6.66 7.05
C ASP A 83 -4.75 6.33 8.33
N VAL A 84 -4.16 5.14 8.40
CA VAL A 84 -3.32 4.65 9.49
C VAL A 84 -1.98 4.21 8.93
N LEU A 85 -0.89 4.40 9.66
CA LEU A 85 0.44 4.00 9.19
C LEU A 85 0.58 2.48 9.07
N ILE A 86 1.17 2.06 7.96
CA ILE A 86 1.77 0.74 7.83
C ILE A 86 3.03 0.70 8.68
N LYS A 87 3.20 -0.40 9.40
CA LYS A 87 4.43 -0.71 10.10
C LYS A 87 5.23 -1.73 9.29
N PHE A 88 6.53 -1.81 9.52
CA PHE A 88 7.34 -2.83 8.84
C PHE A 88 6.91 -4.25 9.22
N GLU A 89 6.39 -4.46 10.42
CA GLU A 89 5.81 -5.73 10.86
C GLU A 89 4.60 -6.13 10.00
N ASP A 90 3.79 -5.17 9.56
CA ASP A 90 2.65 -5.44 8.66
C ASP A 90 3.16 -5.93 7.29
N VAL A 91 4.23 -5.33 6.78
CA VAL A 91 4.87 -5.73 5.52
C VAL A 91 5.48 -7.13 5.64
N ALA A 92 6.19 -7.41 6.74
CA ALA A 92 6.77 -8.72 7.00
C ALA A 92 5.69 -9.80 7.16
N GLN A 93 4.58 -9.48 7.83
CA GLN A 93 3.44 -10.38 7.98
C GLN A 93 2.74 -10.64 6.64
N ALA A 94 2.56 -9.60 5.82
CA ALA A 94 2.03 -9.74 4.46
C ALA A 94 2.95 -10.60 3.58
N GLU A 95 4.27 -10.42 3.64
CA GLU A 95 5.21 -11.28 2.91
C GLU A 95 5.06 -12.74 3.34
N ARG A 96 5.02 -13.02 4.63
CA ARG A 96 4.89 -14.38 5.15
C ARG A 96 3.56 -15.06 4.78
N LEU A 97 2.46 -14.31 4.76
CA LEU A 97 1.12 -14.86 4.53
C LEU A 97 0.68 -14.87 3.06
N LEU A 98 1.06 -13.85 2.29
CA LEU A 98 0.59 -13.63 0.92
C LEU A 98 1.70 -13.86 -0.13
N GLY A 99 2.96 -13.75 0.28
CA GLY A 99 4.16 -13.85 -0.56
C GLY A 99 4.32 -12.71 -1.55
N ARG A 100 5.56 -12.44 -1.98
CA ARG A 100 5.89 -11.52 -3.09
C ARG A 100 5.43 -10.06 -2.84
N ILE A 101 5.47 -9.61 -1.59
CA ILE A 101 5.23 -8.23 -1.20
C ILE A 101 6.51 -7.39 -1.32
N LEU A 102 7.65 -7.94 -0.92
CA LEU A 102 8.95 -7.27 -1.02
C LEU A 102 9.56 -7.38 -2.41
N ARG A 103 9.41 -8.55 -3.05
CA ARG A 103 9.94 -8.84 -4.38
C ARG A 103 8.92 -8.41 -5.44
N ALA A 104 9.28 -7.46 -6.29
CA ALA A 104 8.52 -7.25 -7.51
C ALA A 104 8.65 -8.50 -8.39
N THR A 105 7.54 -9.13 -8.74
CA THR A 105 7.56 -10.14 -9.81
C THR A 105 7.97 -9.41 -11.08
N PRO A 106 9.03 -9.84 -11.80
CA PRO A 106 9.27 -9.32 -13.14
C PRO A 106 8.00 -9.58 -13.96
N ARG A 107 7.52 -8.56 -14.67
CA ARG A 107 6.52 -8.80 -15.73
C ARG A 107 7.24 -9.69 -16.73
N LEU A 108 6.86 -10.96 -16.83
CA LEU A 108 7.24 -11.75 -17.99
C LEU A 108 6.58 -11.04 -19.18
N THR A 109 7.36 -10.25 -19.92
CA THR A 109 6.99 -9.86 -21.27
C THR A 109 7.02 -11.17 -22.05
N SER A 110 5.86 -11.81 -22.19
CA SER A 110 5.64 -12.73 -23.31
C SER A 110 5.79 -11.90 -24.57
N ASN A 111 7.03 -11.76 -25.06
CA ASN A 111 7.24 -11.58 -26.48
C ASN A 111 6.90 -12.92 -27.12
N ASP A 112 5.60 -13.17 -27.22
CA ASP A 112 5.03 -14.04 -28.23
C ASP A 112 5.00 -13.20 -29.52
N ASP A 113 6.18 -12.90 -30.06
CA ASP A 113 6.33 -12.52 -31.46
C ASP A 113 6.82 -13.79 -32.18
N ASP A 114 5.88 -14.72 -32.37
CA ASP A 114 5.92 -15.68 -33.48
C ASP A 114 5.57 -14.90 -34.76
N PHE A 115 6.54 -14.77 -35.68
CA PHE A 115 6.48 -14.96 -37.14
C PHE A 115 7.71 -14.32 -37.83
#